data_AF-A0A969BER0-F1
#
_entry.id   AF-A0A969BER0-F1
#
_cell.length_a   1.000
_cell.length_b   1.000
_cell.length_c   1.000
_cell.angle_alpha   90.00
_cell.angle_beta   90.00
_cell.angle_gamma   90.00
#
_symmetry.space_group_name_H-M   'P 1'
#
loop_
_entity.id
_entity.type
_entity.pdbx_description
1 polymer ?
#
loop_
_entity_poly.entity_id
_entity_poly.type
_entity_poly.pdbx_seq_one_letter_code
_entity_poly.pdbx_strand_id
1 'polypeptide(L)' 'MSTESVNSKSSQAELNLGLFSISQSVILQAGTVSVLTLVLAEKATREALIAVGQASEELFRGERLPLLDFPTSNSAD' A
#
# COMPACT_ATOMS: atom_id res chain seq x y z
N MET A 1 -10.81 -43.74 -34.37
CA MET A 1 -11.03 -43.14 -33.04
C MET A 1 -9.82 -42.27 -32.75
N SER A 2 -9.88 -41.00 -33.14
CA SER A 2 -8.73 -40.10 -33.11
C SER A 2 -8.59 -39.52 -31.70
N THR A 3 -7.54 -39.93 -30.99
CA THR A 3 -7.18 -39.34 -29.70
C THR A 3 -6.45 -38.03 -29.97
N GLU A 4 -7.19 -36.92 -29.98
CA GLU A 4 -6.63 -35.59 -29.93
C GLU A 4 -5.99 -35.40 -28.55
N SER A 5 -4.66 -35.48 -28.48
CA SER A 5 -3.92 -35.07 -27.30
C SER A 5 -3.98 -33.56 -27.23
N VAL A 6 -4.88 -33.04 -26.39
CA VAL A 6 -4.90 -31.63 -25.99
C VAL A 6 -3.66 -31.40 -25.12
N ASN A 7 -2.51 -31.24 -25.78
CA ASN A 7 -1.31 -30.70 -25.20
C ASN A 7 -1.61 -29.22 -24.91
N SER A 8 -2.16 -28.95 -23.74
CA SER A 8 -2.28 -27.61 -23.18
C SER A 8 -0.87 -27.08 -22.97
N LYS A 9 -0.29 -26.54 -24.05
CA LYS A 9 0.89 -25.70 -24.02
C LYS A 9 0.52 -24.58 -23.06
N SER A 10 0.98 -24.69 -21.81
CA SER A 10 0.92 -23.63 -20.83
C SER A 10 1.57 -22.44 -21.52
N SER A 11 0.72 -21.52 -21.99
CA SER A 11 1.14 -20.37 -22.75
C SER A 11 2.21 -19.69 -21.90
N GLN A 12 3.45 -19.63 -22.39
CA GLN A 12 4.45 -18.72 -21.88
C GLN A 12 3.85 -17.32 -21.97
N ALA A 13 3.13 -16.93 -20.93
CA ALA A 13 2.56 -15.61 -20.78
C ALA A 13 3.72 -14.72 -20.37
N GLU A 14 4.48 -14.29 -21.37
CA GLU A 14 5.44 -13.19 -21.21
C GLU A 14 4.65 -11.89 -21.17
N LEU A 15 4.73 -11.20 -20.02
CA LEU A 15 4.15 -9.87 -19.86
C LEU A 15 5.07 -8.89 -20.58
N ASN A 16 4.65 -8.46 -21.77
CA ASN A 16 5.33 -7.44 -22.56
C ASN A 16 4.91 -6.04 -22.09
N LEU A 17 5.80 -5.36 -21.36
CA LEU A 17 5.60 -4.01 -20.82
C LEU A 17 6.23 -2.92 -21.72
N GLY A 18 6.09 -3.07 -23.04
CA GLY A 18 6.60 -2.15 -24.06
C GLY A 18 8.13 -2.23 -24.26
N LEU A 19 8.91 -1.99 -23.20
CA LEU A 19 10.38 -2.01 -23.22
C LEU A 19 11.00 -3.24 -22.54
N PHE A 20 10.22 -4.02 -21.79
CA PHE A 20 10.68 -5.20 -21.05
C PHE A 20 9.73 -6.36 -21.26
N SER A 21 10.27 -7.53 -21.60
CA SER A 21 9.55 -8.80 -21.53
C SER A 21 9.89 -9.46 -20.20
N ILE A 22 8.92 -9.57 -19.30
CA ILE A 22 9.11 -10.24 -18.02
C ILE A 22 8.40 -11.59 -18.04
N SER A 23 9.15 -12.64 -17.72
CA SER A 23 8.60 -13.97 -17.50
C SER A 23 7.65 -13.94 -16.30
N GLN A 24 6.42 -14.44 -16.48
CA GLN A 24 5.40 -14.47 -15.43
C GLN A 24 5.88 -15.09 -14.12
N SER A 25 6.78 -16.08 -14.15
CA SER A 25 7.37 -16.70 -12.96
C SER A 25 8.05 -15.69 -12.04
N VAL A 26 8.70 -14.66 -12.60
CA VAL A 26 9.39 -13.61 -11.82
C VAL A 26 8.38 -12.72 -11.11
N ILE A 27 7.29 -12.33 -11.79
CA ILE A 27 6.23 -11.51 -11.19
C ILE A 27 5.50 -12.30 -10.11
N LEU A 28 5.22 -13.57 -10.37
CA LEU A 28 4.57 -14.44 -9.41
C LEU A 28 5.45 -14.61 -8.17
N GLN A 29 6.73 -14.89 -8.35
CA GLN A 29 7.67 -15.05 -7.25
C GLN A 29 7.90 -13.75 -6.47
N ALA A 30 8.07 -12.62 -7.16
CA ALA A 30 8.19 -11.32 -6.52
C ALA A 30 6.92 -10.93 -5.75
N GLY A 31 5.75 -11.21 -6.30
CA GLY A 31 4.46 -11.02 -5.63
C GLY A 31 4.33 -11.90 -4.39
N THR A 32 4.69 -13.18 -4.49
CA THR A 32 4.66 -14.10 -3.34
C THR A 32 5.63 -13.68 -2.24
N VAL A 33 6.87 -13.30 -2.58
CA VAL A 33 7.85 -12.78 -1.62
C VAL A 33 7.32 -11.50 -0.98
N SER A 34 6.80 -10.56 -1.77
CA SER A 34 6.24 -9.30 -1.26
C SER A 34 5.11 -9.53 -0.26
N VAL A 35 4.16 -10.41 -0.58
CA VAL A 35 3.04 -10.73 0.32
C VAL A 35 3.54 -11.44 1.59
N LEU A 36 4.46 -12.40 1.48
CA LEU A 36 5.07 -13.06 2.64
C LEU A 36 5.81 -12.07 3.54
N THR A 37 6.60 -11.18 2.94
CA THR A 37 7.30 -10.10 3.66
C THR A 37 6.31 -9.17 4.34
N LEU A 38 5.19 -8.82 3.69
CA LEU A 38 4.14 -7.99 4.27
C LEU A 38 3.49 -8.65 5.50
N VAL A 39 3.17 -9.94 5.41
CA VAL A 39 2.61 -10.73 6.53
C VAL A 39 3.61 -10.81 7.68
N LEU A 40 4.91 -11.00 7.39
CA LEU A 40 5.95 -11.00 8.42
C LEU A 40 6.15 -9.62 9.06
N ALA A 41 6.06 -8.56 8.27
CA ALA A 41 6.20 -7.17 8.72
C ALA A 41 5.02 -6.70 9.58
N GLU A 42 3.86 -7.37 9.52
CA GLU A 42 2.66 -7.04 10.30
C GLU A 42 2.97 -6.85 11.79
N LYS A 43 3.83 -7.72 12.36
CA LYS A 43 4.18 -7.68 13.78
C LYS A 43 5.00 -6.43 14.15
N ALA A 44 5.80 -5.89 13.22
CA ALA A 44 6.55 -4.66 13.42
C ALA A 44 5.69 -3.41 13.17
N THR A 45 4.76 -3.49 12.23
CA THR A 45 3.90 -2.35 11.85
C THR A 45 2.77 -2.08 12.85
N ARG A 46 2.35 -3.08 13.65
CA ARG A 46 1.29 -2.91 14.66
C ARG A 46 1.57 -1.79 15.65
N GLU A 47 2.74 -1.80 16.28
CA GLU A 47 3.12 -0.77 17.27
C GLU A 47 3.24 0.61 16.61
N ALA A 48 3.77 0.66 15.38
CA ALA A 48 3.85 1.91 14.62
C ALA A 48 2.46 2.47 14.30
N LEU A 49 1.50 1.61 13.93
CA LEU A 49 0.13 2.02 13.62
C LEU A 49 -0.62 2.50 14.87
N ILE A 50 -0.37 1.87 16.03
CA ILE A 50 -0.89 2.32 17.33
C ILE A 50 -0.32 3.69 17.69
N ALA A 51 0.99 3.88 17.59
CA ALA A 51 1.64 5.14 17.88
C ALA A 51 1.16 6.28 16.96
N VAL A 52 1.01 6.00 15.67
CA VAL A 52 0.41 6.94 14.70
C VAL A 52 -1.04 7.26 15.06
N GLY A 53 -1.83 6.25 15.47
CA GLY A 53 -3.21 6.45 15.91
C GLY A 53 -3.32 7.35 17.13
N GLN A 54 -2.48 7.12 18.15
CA GLN A 54 -2.43 7.93 19.37
C GLN A 54 -1.99 9.37 19.09
N ALA A 55 -0.94 9.54 18.29
CA ALA A 55 -0.46 10.87 17.89
C ALA A 55 -1.50 11.63 17.05
N SER A 56 -2.22 10.93 16.17
CA SER A 56 -3.33 11.49 15.41
C SER A 56 -4.48 11.89 16.33
N GLU A 57 -4.83 11.05 17.30
CA GLU A 57 -5.86 11.40 18.29
C GLU A 57 -5.49 12.65 19.10
N GLU A 58 -4.23 12.80 19.53
CA GLU A 58 -3.80 14.00 20.26
C GLU A 58 -3.84 15.28 19.39
N LEU A 59 -3.51 15.17 18.10
CA LEU A 59 -3.66 16.27 17.13
C LEU A 59 -5.13 16.64 16.87
N PHE A 60 -6.01 15.65 16.70
CA PHE A 60 -7.43 15.86 16.40
C PHE A 60 -8.28 16.25 17.62
N ARG A 61 -7.86 15.87 18.83
CA ARG A 61 -8.52 16.30 20.08
C ARG A 61 -8.42 17.81 20.28
N GLY A 62 -7.55 18.50 19.55
CA GLY A 62 -7.54 19.95 19.44
C GLY A 62 -7.11 20.70 20.70
N GLU A 63 -6.82 20.00 21.81
CA GLU A 63 -6.38 20.61 23.08
C GLU A 63 -5.02 21.32 22.96
N ARG A 64 -4.21 20.93 21.96
CA ARG A 64 -2.93 21.57 21.64
C ARG A 64 -3.01 22.61 20.52
N LEU A 65 -4.20 22.95 20.03
CA LEU A 65 -4.32 24.07 19.10
C LEU A 65 -4.15 25.36 19.91
N PRO A 66 -3.08 26.15 19.68
CA PRO A 66 -2.94 27.43 20.34
C PRO A 66 -4.17 28.28 20.07
N LEU A 67 -4.67 28.98 21.09
CA LEU A 67 -5.77 29.93 20.93
C LEU A 67 -5.34 30.94 19.85
N LEU A 68 -5.98 30.85 18.69
CA LEU A 68 -5.63 31.70 17.57
C LEU A 68 -6.17 33.09 17.88
N ASP A 69 -5.29 34.01 18.24
CA ASP A 69 -5.63 35.42 18.39
C ASP A 69 -6.01 35.94 17.00
N PHE A 70 -7.30 35.91 16.69
CA PHE A 70 -7.81 36.59 15.53
C PHE A 70 -7.75 38.09 15.82
N PRO A 71 -7.17 38.91 14.93
CA PRO A 71 -7.27 40.34 15.09
C PRO A 71 -8.75 40.70 15.12
N THR A 72 -9.25 41.06 16.30
CA THR A 72 -10.56 41.69 16.42
C THR A 72 -10.46 42.93 15.56
N SER A 73 -11.27 42.99 14.51
CA SER A 73 -11.43 44.19 13.71
C SER A 73 -11.93 45.29 14.65
N ASN A 74 -10.98 46.05 15.19
CA ASN A 74 -11.22 47.39 15.65
C ASN A 74 -11.38 48.26 14.40
N SER A 75 -12.53 48.10 13.75
CA SER A 75 -13.19 49.14 12.98
C SER A 75 -14.32 49.58 13.92
N ALA A 76 -14.05 50.41 14.93
CA ALA A 76 -13.97 51.87 14.81
C ALA A 76 -15.19 52.44 14.06
N ASP A 77 -16.10 53.00 14.87
CA ASP A 77 -17.31 53.79 14.55
C ASP A 77 -18.58 53.02 14.11
#